data_AF-A0A1G3CS59-F1
#
_entry.id   AF-A0A1G3CS59-F1
#
_cell.length_a   1.000
_cell.length_b   1.000
_cell.length_c   1.000
_cell.angle_alpha   90.00
_cell.angle_beta   90.00
_cell.angle_gamma   90.00
#
_symmetry.space_group_name_H-M   'P 1'
#
loop_
_entity.id
_entity.type
_entity.pdbx_description
1 polymer ?
#
loop_
_entity_poly.entity_id
_entity_poly.type
_entity_poly.pdbx_seq_one_letter_code
_entity_poly.pdbx_strand_id
1 'polypeptide(L)'
;MQINKLVGDINASSNFPSIPYKQFRTTIPVRSWCLNQSVVEESYWTLGRCITEASHFSTREQWERESPISYSKAIKRGWLTKCTTHIKGFRRKPSVPATWTLERCIEVGRQCQKRAEFKKRFHYAYELARLKVWLDICCAHMK
;
A
#
# COMPACT_ATOMS: atom_id res chain seq x y z
N MET A 1 66.04 5.03 -14.97
CA MET A 1 66.01 6.32 -15.70
C MET A 1 64.88 6.22 -16.72
N GLN A 2 63.70 6.71 -16.35
CA GLN A 2 63.13 7.99 -16.79
C GLN A 2 62.47 7.89 -18.18
N ILE A 3 61.16 7.62 -18.20
CA ILE A 3 59.98 8.51 -18.43
C ILE A 3 59.66 8.82 -19.91
N ASN A 4 58.35 8.75 -20.18
CA ASN A 4 57.53 9.48 -21.18
C ASN A 4 57.28 8.74 -22.50
N LYS A 5 56.03 8.28 -22.71
CA LYS A 5 54.91 8.98 -23.41
C LYS A 5 55.32 9.26 -24.86
N LEU A 6 54.56 8.81 -25.85
CA LEU A 6 53.44 9.58 -26.39
C LEU A 6 52.42 8.69 -27.10
N VAL A 7 51.16 8.97 -26.83
CA VAL A 7 49.96 8.54 -27.57
C VAL A 7 49.97 9.25 -28.93
N GLY A 8 49.56 8.55 -30.00
CA GLY A 8 49.33 9.12 -31.32
C GLY A 8 48.43 8.22 -32.17
N ASP A 9 47.33 8.80 -32.63
CA ASP A 9 46.11 8.19 -33.16
C ASP A 9 46.19 7.75 -34.63
N ILE A 10 45.49 6.67 -35.02
CA ILE A 10 44.92 6.56 -36.38
C ILE A 10 43.75 5.55 -36.48
N ASN A 11 42.54 6.12 -36.50
CA ASN A 11 41.37 5.79 -37.33
C ASN A 11 41.33 4.44 -38.07
N ALA A 12 40.40 3.57 -37.66
CA ALA A 12 39.73 2.63 -38.56
C ALA A 12 38.24 3.03 -38.64
N SER A 13 37.91 3.70 -39.75
CA SER A 13 36.55 4.04 -40.15
C SER A 13 35.83 2.78 -40.61
N SER A 14 34.83 2.33 -39.84
CA SER A 14 33.75 1.49 -40.36
C SER A 14 32.44 2.22 -40.14
N ASN A 15 32.03 2.91 -41.21
CA ASN A 15 30.74 3.55 -41.38
C ASN A 15 29.59 2.58 -41.07
N PHE A 16 28.90 2.78 -39.95
CA PHE A 16 27.56 2.25 -39.73
C PHE A 16 26.54 3.39 -39.89
N PRO A 17 25.54 3.25 -40.78
CA PRO A 17 24.59 4.32 -41.06
C PRO A 17 23.76 4.67 -39.81
N SER A 18 23.73 5.96 -39.51
CA SER A 18 23.01 6.57 -38.41
C SER A 18 21.49 6.43 -38.58
N ILE A 19 20.89 5.48 -37.88
CA ILE A 19 19.45 5.47 -37.63
C ILE A 19 19.17 6.54 -36.57
N PRO A 20 18.38 7.59 -36.86
CA PRO A 20 18.11 8.64 -35.89
C PRO A 20 16.99 8.15 -34.97
N TYR A 21 17.30 7.23 -34.06
CA TYR A 21 16.46 7.08 -32.89
C TYR A 21 16.66 8.39 -32.11
N LYS A 22 15.61 9.20 -32.06
CA LYS A 22 15.57 10.42 -31.26
C LYS A 22 16.00 10.05 -29.86
N GLN A 23 17.25 10.33 -29.53
CA GLN A 23 17.74 10.30 -28.17
C GLN A 23 16.95 11.40 -27.46
N PHE A 24 15.87 11.00 -26.79
CA PHE A 24 15.29 11.85 -25.78
C PHE A 24 16.37 12.00 -24.72
N ARG A 25 17.20 13.04 -24.84
CA ARG A 25 17.99 13.54 -23.72
C ARG A 25 16.95 14.02 -22.73
N THR A 26 16.54 13.13 -21.83
CA THR A 26 15.88 13.54 -20.61
C THR A 26 16.94 14.29 -19.83
N THR A 27 17.04 15.60 -20.02
CA THR A 27 17.68 16.55 -19.09
C THR A 27 16.82 16.69 -17.82
N ILE A 28 16.19 15.59 -17.41
CA ILE A 28 15.63 15.45 -16.08
C ILE A 28 16.83 14.98 -15.27
N PRO A 29 17.41 15.82 -14.39
CA PRO A 29 18.40 15.31 -13.45
C PRO A 29 17.72 14.16 -12.74
N VAL A 30 18.26 12.94 -12.85
CA VAL A 30 17.87 11.84 -11.98
C VAL A 30 17.97 12.44 -10.59
N ARG A 31 16.83 12.68 -9.93
CA ARG A 31 16.83 13.27 -8.59
C ARG A 31 17.65 12.31 -7.75
N SER A 32 18.91 12.66 -7.52
CA SER A 32 19.91 11.86 -6.80
C SER A 32 19.58 11.72 -5.32
N TRP A 33 18.39 12.19 -4.91
CA TRP A 33 17.77 12.02 -3.61
C TRP A 33 17.48 10.56 -3.26
N CYS A 34 17.63 9.61 -4.19
CA CYS A 34 17.48 8.17 -3.88
C CYS A 34 18.81 7.44 -3.64
N LEU A 35 19.94 8.15 -3.61
CA LEU A 35 21.26 7.56 -3.34
C LEU A 35 21.95 8.27 -2.17
N ASN A 36 21.31 8.32 -1.00
CA ASN A 36 22.06 8.28 0.26
C ASN A 36 21.13 8.04 1.46
N GLN A 37 21.09 6.81 1.95
CA GLN A 37 21.30 6.49 3.37
C GLN A 37 21.08 4.98 3.57
N SER A 38 22.04 4.18 3.11
CA SER A 38 22.38 2.94 3.80
C SER A 38 23.31 3.30 4.97
N VAL A 39 22.83 4.12 5.91
CA VAL A 39 23.46 4.21 7.22
C VAL A 39 22.62 3.30 8.10
N VAL A 40 23.21 2.16 8.41
CA VAL A 40 22.70 1.16 9.33
C VAL A 40 22.54 1.86 10.68
N GLU A 41 21.40 2.50 10.89
CA GLU A 41 21.03 3.01 12.20
C GLU A 41 20.53 1.79 12.97
N GLU A 42 21.50 1.03 13.50
CA GLU A 42 21.34 0.05 14.58
C GLU A 42 20.91 0.79 15.85
N SER A 43 19.74 1.42 15.76
CA SER A 43 18.94 1.80 16.90
C SER A 43 18.78 0.56 17.77
N TYR A 44 19.01 0.70 19.09
CA TYR A 44 18.89 -0.32 20.15
C TYR A 44 17.70 -1.28 19.94
N TRP A 45 16.63 -0.79 19.30
CA TRP A 45 15.48 -1.54 18.84
C TRP A 45 15.69 -2.17 17.46
N THR A 46 16.16 -3.42 17.47
CA THR A 46 16.19 -4.32 16.31
C THR A 46 14.92 -5.17 16.23
N LEU A 47 14.63 -5.76 15.05
CA LEU A 47 13.45 -6.60 14.86
C LEU A 47 13.39 -7.75 15.88
N GLY A 48 14.53 -8.42 16.12
CA GLY A 48 14.60 -9.52 17.08
C GLY A 48 14.21 -9.10 18.49
N ARG A 49 14.68 -7.94 18.96
CA ARG A 49 14.35 -7.42 20.30
C ARG A 49 12.90 -6.97 20.41
N CYS A 50 12.34 -6.41 19.35
CA CYS A 50 10.91 -6.13 19.31
C CYS A 50 10.07 -7.41 19.36
N ILE A 51 10.50 -8.51 18.74
CA ILE A 51 9.81 -9.81 18.81
C ILE A 51 9.90 -10.39 20.22
N THR A 52 11.08 -10.38 20.86
CA THR A 52 11.22 -10.88 22.24
C THR A 52 10.35 -10.07 23.19
N GLU A 53 10.39 -8.74 23.11
CA GLU A 53 9.51 -7.87 23.91
C GLU A 53 8.03 -8.15 23.64
N ALA A 54 7.61 -8.22 22.38
CA ALA A 54 6.22 -8.49 22.02
C ALA A 54 5.74 -9.86 22.52
N SER A 55 6.64 -10.85 22.63
CA SER A 55 6.29 -12.19 23.11
C SER A 55 5.89 -12.24 24.58
N HIS A 56 6.30 -11.26 25.38
CA HIS A 56 5.86 -11.15 26.79
C HIS A 56 4.39 -10.75 26.92
N PHE A 57 3.81 -10.12 25.88
CA PHE A 57 2.46 -9.61 25.92
C PHE A 57 1.50 -10.50 25.14
N SER A 58 0.34 -10.77 25.73
CA SER A 58 -0.71 -11.57 25.11
C SER A 58 -1.59 -10.75 24.15
N THR A 59 -1.69 -9.42 24.36
CA THR A 59 -2.52 -8.52 23.57
C THR A 59 -1.75 -7.28 23.11
N ARG A 60 -2.19 -6.67 22.01
CA ARG A 60 -1.54 -5.47 21.43
C ARG A 60 -1.71 -4.27 22.35
N GLU A 61 -2.91 -4.11 22.91
CA GLU A 61 -3.27 -2.99 23.78
C GLU A 61 -2.39 -2.99 25.03
N GLN A 62 -2.08 -4.19 25.55
CA GLN A 62 -1.16 -4.36 26.65
C GLN A 62 0.27 -3.99 26.24
N TRP A 63 0.74 -4.47 25.09
CA TRP A 63 2.07 -4.13 24.57
C TRP A 63 2.23 -2.62 24.34
N GLU A 64 1.21 -1.95 23.81
CA GLU A 64 1.19 -0.50 23.59
C GLU A 64 1.26 0.29 24.89
N ARG A 65 0.56 -0.16 25.94
CA ARG A 65 0.53 0.49 27.25
C ARG A 65 1.82 0.29 28.04
N GLU A 66 2.34 -0.94 28.04
CA GLU A 66 3.48 -1.33 28.87
C GLU A 66 4.84 -1.03 28.19
N SER A 67 4.94 -1.18 26.87
CA SER A 67 6.16 -0.93 26.10
C SER A 67 5.92 -0.02 24.89
N PRO A 68 5.54 1.25 25.10
CA PRO A 68 5.17 2.18 24.02
C PRO A 68 6.33 2.45 23.05
N ILE A 69 7.58 2.40 23.51
CA ILE A 69 8.76 2.66 22.69
C ILE A 69 8.99 1.52 21.69
N SER A 70 8.96 0.26 22.16
CA SER A 70 9.12 -0.92 21.31
C SER A 70 8.00 -1.01 20.28
N TYR A 71 6.76 -0.78 20.74
CA TYR A 71 5.58 -0.76 19.89
C TYR A 71 5.62 0.36 18.82
N SER A 72 5.98 1.59 19.20
CA SER A 72 6.12 2.70 18.25
C SER A 72 7.18 2.41 17.19
N LYS A 73 8.31 1.81 17.57
CA LYS A 73 9.36 1.41 16.62
C LYS A 73 8.84 0.33 15.66
N ALA A 74 8.12 -0.66 16.17
CA ALA A 74 7.51 -1.70 15.36
C ALA A 74 6.48 -1.15 14.37
N ILE A 75 5.72 -0.11 14.74
CA ILE A 75 4.83 0.60 13.79
C ILE A 75 5.64 1.33 12.73
N LYS A 76 6.59 2.18 13.13
CA LYS A 76 7.38 3.03 12.21
C LYS A 76 8.15 2.21 11.17
N ARG A 77 8.60 1.01 11.55
CA ARG A 77 9.34 0.08 10.68
C ARG A 77 8.47 -1.02 10.05
N GLY A 78 7.16 -1.02 10.29
CA GLY A 78 6.24 -2.02 9.72
C GLY A 78 6.45 -3.45 10.25
N TRP A 79 7.06 -3.61 11.42
CA TRP A 79 7.35 -4.91 12.05
C TRP A 79 6.19 -5.50 12.82
N LEU A 80 5.10 -4.74 12.99
CA LEU A 80 3.97 -5.12 13.82
C LEU A 80 3.46 -6.53 13.50
N THR A 81 3.26 -6.85 12.22
CA THR A 81 2.76 -8.16 11.77
C THR A 81 3.71 -9.32 12.14
N LYS A 82 5.02 -9.08 12.21
CA LYS A 82 6.02 -10.08 12.59
C LYS A 82 6.05 -10.27 14.12
N CYS A 83 6.00 -9.17 14.87
CA CYS A 83 6.01 -9.17 16.32
C CYS A 83 4.74 -9.78 16.94
N THR A 84 3.58 -9.69 16.27
CA THR A 84 2.30 -10.14 16.82
C THR A 84 1.81 -11.45 16.21
N THR A 85 2.70 -12.30 15.70
CA THR A 85 2.33 -13.59 15.10
C THR A 85 1.71 -14.56 16.11
N HIS A 86 2.11 -14.47 17.39
CA HIS A 86 1.56 -15.27 18.49
C HIS A 86 0.21 -14.77 19.00
N ILE A 87 -0.16 -13.51 18.69
CA ILE A 87 -1.39 -12.88 19.18
C ILE A 87 -2.57 -13.33 18.32
N LYS A 88 -3.35 -14.30 18.83
CA LYS A 88 -4.61 -14.75 18.21
C LYS A 88 -5.65 -13.62 18.25
N GLY A 89 -6.26 -13.32 17.10
CA GLY A 89 -7.23 -12.21 16.98
C GLY A 89 -6.70 -10.97 16.26
N PHE A 90 -5.45 -10.99 15.75
CA PHE A 90 -4.89 -9.96 14.89
C PHE A 90 -5.56 -9.93 13.51
N ARG A 91 -6.81 -9.48 13.46
CA ARG A 91 -7.52 -9.14 12.23
C ARG A 91 -7.81 -7.66 12.32
N ARG A 92 -7.23 -6.85 11.43
CA ARG A 92 -7.66 -5.47 11.25
C ARG A 92 -9.18 -5.52 11.04
N LYS A 93 -9.94 -4.84 11.90
CA LYS A 93 -11.36 -4.59 11.63
C LYS A 93 -11.39 -3.93 10.23
N PRO A 94 -12.14 -4.47 9.25
CA PRO A 94 -12.11 -3.93 7.90
C PRO A 94 -12.30 -2.42 7.98
N SER A 95 -11.37 -1.65 7.40
CA SER A 95 -11.43 -0.19 7.40
C SER A 95 -12.69 0.33 6.70
N VAL A 96 -13.33 -0.53 5.91
CA VAL A 96 -14.65 -0.31 5.33
C VAL A 96 -15.73 -0.87 6.28
N PRO A 97 -16.64 -0.03 6.80
CA PRO A 97 -17.78 -0.53 7.56
C PRO A 97 -18.63 -1.40 6.64
N ALA A 98 -18.86 -2.66 7.07
CA ALA A 98 -19.69 -3.68 6.43
C ALA A 98 -19.58 -3.73 4.90
N THR A 99 -18.89 -4.75 4.36
CA THR A 99 -19.10 -5.20 2.98
C THR A 99 -20.60 -5.19 2.72
N TRP A 100 -21.09 -4.36 1.79
CA TRP A 100 -22.52 -4.21 1.59
C TRP A 100 -23.16 -5.58 1.35
N THR A 101 -23.95 -6.01 2.33
CA THR A 101 -24.69 -7.28 2.29
C THR A 101 -26.03 -7.06 1.60
N LEU A 102 -26.60 -8.13 1.06
CA LEU A 102 -27.94 -8.11 0.45
C LEU A 102 -28.98 -7.53 1.44
N GLU A 103 -28.93 -7.97 2.70
CA GLU A 103 -29.83 -7.49 3.77
C GLU A 103 -29.75 -5.98 3.95
N ARG A 104 -28.53 -5.40 3.93
CA ARG A 104 -28.34 -3.96 4.06
C ARG A 104 -28.89 -3.21 2.84
N CYS A 105 -28.72 -3.76 1.64
CA CYS A 105 -29.30 -3.19 0.42
C CYS A 105 -30.84 -3.21 0.46
N ILE A 106 -31.46 -4.28 0.98
CA ILE A 106 -32.92 -4.37 1.15
C ILE A 106 -33.40 -3.34 2.18
N GLU A 107 -32.73 -3.22 3.33
CA GLU A 107 -33.08 -2.26 4.37
C GLU A 107 -33.06 -0.81 3.84
N VAL A 108 -32.01 -0.47 3.09
CA VAL A 108 -31.89 0.85 2.46
C VAL A 108 -32.93 1.03 1.34
N GLY A 109 -33.20 -0.03 0.56
CA GLY A 109 -34.25 -0.02 -0.45
C GLY A 109 -35.65 0.21 0.13
N ARG A 110 -35.97 -0.40 1.28
CA ARG A 110 -37.27 -0.22 1.97
C ARG A 110 -37.56 1.23 2.39
N GLN A 111 -36.52 2.04 2.60
CA GLN A 111 -36.68 3.47 2.92
C GLN A 111 -37.13 4.31 1.72
N CYS A 112 -37.05 3.77 0.50
CA CYS A 112 -37.46 4.44 -0.72
C CYS A 112 -38.76 3.85 -1.26
N GLN A 113 -39.65 4.71 -1.74
CA GLN A 113 -40.94 4.30 -2.31
C GLN A 113 -40.85 4.06 -3.82
N LYS A 114 -39.95 4.78 -4.50
CA LYS A 114 -39.77 4.71 -5.95
C LYS A 114 -38.34 4.31 -6.31
N ARG A 115 -38.19 3.55 -7.40
CA ARG A 115 -36.87 3.12 -7.91
C ARG A 115 -35.95 4.30 -8.26
N ALA A 116 -36.51 5.38 -8.80
CA ALA A 116 -35.76 6.61 -9.10
C ALA A 116 -35.24 7.32 -7.83
N GLU A 117 -35.98 7.25 -6.72
CA GLU A 117 -35.58 7.81 -5.44
C GLU A 117 -34.40 7.00 -4.85
N PHE A 118 -34.49 5.67 -4.92
CA PHE A 118 -33.43 4.77 -4.47
C PHE A 118 -32.10 5.03 -5.19
N LYS A 119 -32.14 5.23 -6.52
CA LYS A 119 -30.95 5.60 -7.31
C LYS A 119 -30.34 6.94 -6.90
N LYS A 120 -31.18 7.95 -6.60
CA LYS A 120 -30.72 9.31 -6.26
C LYS A 120 -30.16 9.40 -4.84
N ARG A 121 -30.89 8.85 -3.86
CA ARG A 121 -30.57 8.98 -2.43
C ARG A 121 -29.49 7.98 -2.00
N PHE A 122 -29.51 6.78 -2.57
CA PHE A 122 -28.61 5.69 -2.19
C PHE A 122 -27.88 5.12 -3.41
N HIS A 123 -27.19 6.01 -4.14
CA HIS A 123 -26.47 5.67 -5.38
C HIS A 123 -25.55 4.43 -5.23
N TYR A 124 -24.74 4.37 -4.17
CA TYR A 124 -23.81 3.25 -3.98
C TYR A 124 -24.54 1.91 -3.75
N ALA A 125 -25.63 1.91 -2.98
CA ALA A 125 -26.42 0.71 -2.75
C ALA A 125 -27.16 0.25 -4.03
N TYR A 126 -27.66 1.20 -4.82
CA TYR A 126 -28.31 0.92 -6.11
C TYR A 126 -27.33 0.31 -7.11
N GLU A 127 -26.14 0.90 -7.27
CA GLU A 127 -25.13 0.40 -8.20
C GLU A 127 -24.61 -0.97 -7.78
N LEU A 128 -24.37 -1.19 -6.49
CA LEU A 128 -23.97 -2.49 -5.97
C LEU A 128 -25.07 -3.54 -6.18
N ALA A 129 -26.33 -3.19 -5.90
CA ALA A 129 -27.46 -4.06 -6.17
C ALA A 129 -27.57 -4.36 -7.68
N ARG A 130 -27.22 -3.42 -8.57
CA ARG A 130 -27.16 -3.69 -10.02
C ARG A 130 -26.06 -4.69 -10.36
N LEU A 131 -24.85 -4.46 -9.84
CA LEU A 131 -23.69 -5.31 -10.11
C LEU A 131 -23.85 -6.74 -9.56
N LYS A 132 -24.56 -6.89 -8.44
CA LYS A 132 -24.85 -8.17 -7.80
C LYS A 132 -26.19 -8.78 -8.19
N VAL A 133 -26.94 -8.14 -9.10
CA VAL A 133 -28.28 -8.57 -9.54
C VAL A 133 -29.27 -8.72 -8.36
N TRP A 134 -29.16 -7.83 -7.37
CA TRP A 134 -30.07 -7.73 -6.22
C TRP A 134 -31.17 -6.70 -6.41
N LEU A 135 -31.17 -5.96 -7.53
CA LEU A 135 -32.11 -4.87 -7.77
C LEU A 135 -33.57 -5.33 -7.70
N ASP A 136 -33.90 -6.49 -8.25
CA ASP A 136 -35.29 -6.96 -8.26
C ASP A 136 -35.78 -7.30 -6.84
N ILE A 137 -34.89 -7.84 -6.00
CA ILE A 137 -35.17 -8.13 -4.58
C ILE A 137 -35.32 -6.83 -3.79
N CYS A 138 -34.43 -5.86 -4.00
CA CYS A 138 -34.44 -4.58 -3.28
C CYS A 138 -35.60 -3.67 -3.72
N CYS A 139 -36.13 -3.84 -4.93
CA CYS A 139 -37.20 -3.04 -5.50
C CYS A 139 -38.54 -3.76 -5.59
N ALA A 140 -38.67 -4.98 -5.06
CA ALA A 140 -39.92 -5.76 -5.12
C ALA A 140 -41.12 -5.05 -4.47
N HIS A 141 -40.89 -4.20 -3.47
CA HIS A 141 -41.93 -3.40 -2.82
C HIS A 141 -42.23 -2.07 -3.53
N MET A 142 -41.38 -1.65 -4.48
CA MET A 142 -41.52 -0.38 -5.20
C MET A 142 -42.38 -0.62 -6.46
N LYS A 143 -43.55 0.01 -6.52
CA LYS A 143 -44.37 0.09 -7.74
C LYS A 143 -44.11 1.38 -8.48
#